data_AF-A0AA95F9P3-F1
#
_entry.id   AF-A0AA95F9P3-F1
#
_cell.length_a   1.000
_cell.length_b   1.000
_cell.length_c   1.000
_cell.angle_alpha   90.00
_cell.angle_beta   90.00
_cell.angle_gamma   90.00
#
_symmetry.space_group_name_H-M   'P 1'
#
loop_
_entity.id
_entity.type
_entity.pdbx_description
1 polymer ?
#
loop_
_entity_poly.entity_id
_entity_poly.type
_entity_poly.pdbx_seq_one_letter_code
_entity_poly.pdbx_strand_id
1 'polypeptide(L)'
;MDFFAFPPLAALLDGAYGALAGLSTLLEPFAGGAASAAAIILVTLLVRALLIPVGISQAKAEQTRARLAPKLRELQRRHKKNPERLQRETLALYRAENTSPFAGMLPVLAQAPIVGILYTLFIRTEIAGHPNELLTHDLFGAPLGTSLVSALFGGTATPATFLVFGVILAVMIAVAEVTRRVFRPAPVESDSPLSSPTMLRMMSALHYLTAVFAAFVPLAAALYLTVTVVWTLVQRTILRRRFPLTAAHSPEPGALPSRYDTSHQRNS
;
A
#
# COMPACT_ATOMS: atom_id res chain seq x y z
N MET A 1 21.05 -17.41 5.06
CA MET A 1 20.11 -17.73 6.15
C MET A 1 18.71 -17.54 5.58
N ASP A 2 18.01 -18.64 5.26
CA ASP A 2 16.61 -18.53 4.81
C ASP A 2 15.77 -18.15 6.02
N PHE A 3 15.37 -16.87 6.09
CA PHE A 3 14.57 -16.34 7.20
C PHE A 3 13.28 -17.14 7.40
N PHE A 4 12.76 -17.75 6.33
CA PHE A 4 11.55 -18.56 6.34
C PHE A 4 11.76 -20.01 6.79
N ALA A 5 13.02 -20.46 6.95
CA ALA A 5 13.36 -21.73 7.59
C ALA A 5 13.44 -21.63 9.11
N PHE A 6 13.23 -20.45 9.69
CA PHE A 6 13.12 -20.27 11.13
C PHE A 6 11.88 -21.04 11.65
N PRO A 7 12.01 -21.99 12.60
CA PRO A 7 10.94 -22.96 12.88
C PRO A 7 9.58 -22.34 13.24
N PRO A 8 9.50 -21.27 14.06
CA PRO A 8 8.22 -20.59 14.31
C PRO A 8 7.58 -19.98 13.06
N LEU A 9 8.39 -19.43 12.15
CA LEU A 9 7.88 -18.82 10.91
C LEU A 9 7.48 -19.89 9.89
N ALA A 10 8.25 -20.99 9.81
CA ALA A 10 7.93 -22.14 8.99
C ALA A 10 6.60 -22.78 9.43
N ALA A 11 6.40 -23.00 10.73
CA ALA A 11 5.15 -23.54 11.27
C ALA A 11 3.94 -22.62 11.00
N LEU A 12 4.14 -21.31 11.09
CA LEU A 12 3.09 -20.34 10.78
C LEU A 12 2.75 -20.34 9.28
N LEU A 13 3.76 -20.40 8.41
CA LEU A 13 3.57 -20.51 6.96
C LEU A 13 2.87 -21.81 6.59
N ASP A 14 3.25 -22.92 7.20
CA ASP A 14 2.65 -24.23 6.99
C ASP A 14 1.19 -24.26 7.43
N GLY A 15 0.88 -23.71 8.62
CA GLY A 15 -0.49 -23.57 9.08
C GLY A 15 -1.33 -22.68 8.18
N ALA A 16 -0.76 -21.57 7.67
CA ALA A 16 -1.43 -20.69 6.72
C ALA A 16 -1.67 -21.36 5.37
N TYR A 17 -0.70 -22.15 4.88
CA TYR A 17 -0.85 -22.98 3.69
C TYR A 17 -1.97 -24.02 3.88
N GLY A 18 -1.94 -24.78 4.98
CA GLY A 18 -2.97 -25.78 5.28
C GLY A 18 -4.37 -25.19 5.38
N ALA A 19 -4.52 -24.01 5.99
CA ALA A 19 -5.79 -23.30 6.03
C ALA A 19 -6.26 -22.86 4.63
N LEU A 20 -5.35 -22.39 3.79
CA LEU A 20 -5.66 -21.98 2.42
C LEU A 20 -6.01 -23.18 1.52
N ALA A 21 -5.28 -24.28 1.64
CA ALA A 21 -5.56 -25.53 0.94
C ALA A 21 -6.91 -26.13 1.37
N GLY A 22 -7.18 -26.15 2.69
CA GLY A 22 -8.48 -26.56 3.22
C GLY A 22 -9.62 -25.66 2.74
N LEU A 23 -9.40 -24.35 2.59
CA LEU A 23 -10.39 -23.47 1.99
C LEU A 23 -10.60 -23.78 0.50
N SER A 24 -9.54 -24.09 -0.24
CA SER A 24 -9.63 -24.50 -1.65
C SER A 24 -10.49 -25.75 -1.81
N THR A 25 -10.25 -26.80 -1.02
CA THR A 25 -11.05 -28.04 -1.09
C THR A 25 -12.51 -27.81 -0.72
N LEU A 26 -12.80 -26.92 0.24
CA LEU A 26 -14.18 -26.53 0.57
C LEU A 26 -14.88 -25.77 -0.56
N LEU A 27 -14.14 -25.06 -1.42
CA LEU A 27 -14.68 -24.30 -2.55
C LEU A 27 -14.80 -25.14 -3.82
N GLU A 28 -14.12 -26.28 -3.91
CA GLU A 28 -14.11 -27.15 -5.09
C GLU A 28 -15.51 -27.53 -5.61
N PRO A 29 -16.50 -27.88 -4.76
CA PRO A 29 -17.86 -28.18 -5.23
C PRO A 29 -18.58 -26.99 -5.90
N PHE A 30 -18.16 -25.76 -5.59
CA PHE A 30 -18.80 -24.53 -6.06
C PHE A 30 -18.03 -23.85 -7.20
N ALA A 31 -16.70 -23.92 -7.16
CA ALA A 31 -15.80 -23.19 -8.05
C ALA A 31 -15.03 -24.10 -9.02
N GLY A 32 -15.11 -25.43 -8.86
CA GLY A 32 -14.40 -26.41 -9.68
C GLY A 32 -12.90 -26.11 -9.75
N GLY A 33 -12.33 -26.11 -10.96
CA GLY A 33 -10.90 -25.80 -11.17
C GLY A 33 -10.47 -24.43 -10.65
N ALA A 34 -11.39 -23.46 -10.53
CA ALA A 34 -11.06 -22.13 -10.01
C ALA A 34 -11.05 -22.05 -8.46
N ALA A 35 -11.24 -23.17 -7.74
CA ALA A 35 -11.32 -23.18 -6.28
C ALA A 35 -10.07 -22.61 -5.58
N SER A 36 -8.88 -22.95 -6.08
CA SER A 36 -7.62 -22.42 -5.53
C SER A 36 -7.51 -20.90 -5.74
N ALA A 37 -7.93 -20.39 -6.90
CA ALA A 37 -8.00 -18.96 -7.15
C ALA A 37 -9.04 -18.25 -6.26
N ALA A 38 -10.21 -18.87 -6.06
CA ALA A 38 -11.25 -18.37 -5.18
C ALA A 38 -10.78 -18.33 -3.72
N ALA A 39 -10.06 -19.36 -3.26
CA ALA A 39 -9.47 -19.41 -1.92
C ALA A 39 -8.45 -18.27 -1.72
N ILE A 40 -7.58 -18.02 -2.70
CA ILE A 40 -6.64 -16.88 -2.69
C ILE A 40 -7.40 -15.56 -2.51
N ILE A 41 -8.46 -15.33 -3.29
CA ILE A 41 -9.27 -14.11 -3.23
C ILE A 41 -9.92 -13.97 -1.85
N LEU A 42 -10.57 -15.03 -1.34
CA LEU A 42 -11.26 -15.00 -0.06
C LEU A 42 -10.32 -14.79 1.13
N VAL A 43 -9.20 -15.51 1.20
CA VAL A 43 -8.18 -15.29 2.26
C VAL A 43 -7.66 -13.87 2.21
N THR A 44 -7.39 -13.34 1.01
CA THR A 44 -6.94 -11.96 0.85
C THR A 44 -7.97 -10.97 1.39
N LEU A 45 -9.25 -11.15 1.06
CA LEU A 45 -10.34 -10.30 1.56
C LEU A 45 -10.50 -10.40 3.08
N LEU A 46 -10.42 -11.60 3.66
CA LEU A 46 -10.51 -11.81 5.11
C LEU A 46 -9.37 -11.11 5.86
N VAL A 47 -8.14 -11.28 5.39
CA VAL A 47 -6.96 -10.60 5.95
C VAL A 47 -7.10 -9.08 5.83
N ARG A 48 -7.56 -8.59 4.68
CA ARG A 48 -7.81 -7.17 4.46
C ARG A 48 -8.91 -6.61 5.36
N ALA A 49 -9.96 -7.38 5.63
CA ALA A 49 -11.00 -7.02 6.57
C ALA A 49 -10.46 -6.92 8.01
N LEU A 50 -9.63 -7.87 8.44
CA LEU A 50 -8.96 -7.82 9.74
C LEU A 50 -8.04 -6.59 9.88
N LEU A 51 -7.45 -6.13 8.77
CA LEU A 51 -6.58 -4.96 8.71
C LEU A 51 -7.32 -3.61 8.57
N ILE A 52 -8.66 -3.59 8.61
CA ILE A 52 -9.45 -2.35 8.57
C ILE A 52 -9.02 -1.34 9.66
N PRO A 53 -8.79 -1.72 10.94
CA PRO A 53 -8.36 -0.77 11.98
C PRO A 53 -7.03 -0.10 11.64
N VAL A 54 -6.10 -0.85 11.05
CA VAL A 54 -4.80 -0.34 10.57
C VAL A 54 -5.03 0.70 9.48
N GLY A 55 -5.89 0.42 8.51
CA GLY A 55 -6.23 1.36 7.45
C GLY A 55 -6.95 2.63 7.94
N ILE A 56 -7.79 2.52 8.97
CA ILE A 56 -8.38 3.69 9.64
C ILE A 56 -7.28 4.56 10.27
N SER A 57 -6.30 3.94 10.94
CA SER A 57 -5.15 4.67 11.50
C SER A 57 -4.33 5.36 10.41
N GLN A 58 -4.12 4.72 9.26
CA GLN A 58 -3.45 5.32 8.10
C GLN A 58 -4.23 6.54 7.56
N ALA A 59 -5.54 6.43 7.42
CA ALA A 59 -6.37 7.54 6.94
C ALA A 59 -6.33 8.75 7.89
N LYS A 60 -6.40 8.52 9.21
CA LYS A 60 -6.23 9.57 10.21
C LYS A 60 -4.86 10.24 10.13
N ALA A 61 -3.78 9.45 9.95
CA ALA A 61 -2.44 9.99 9.78
C ALA A 61 -2.31 10.81 8.48
N GLU A 62 -2.92 10.37 7.37
CA GLU A 62 -2.98 11.14 6.11
C GLU A 62 -3.72 12.47 6.30
N GLN A 63 -4.85 12.47 7.02
CA GLN A 63 -5.61 13.68 7.35
C GLN A 63 -4.78 14.68 8.16
N THR A 64 -4.09 14.22 9.22
CA THR A 64 -3.21 15.07 10.02
C THR A 64 -2.07 15.64 9.19
N ARG A 65 -1.44 14.84 8.33
CA ARG A 65 -0.38 15.31 7.41
C ARG A 65 -0.90 16.36 6.44
N ALA A 66 -2.09 16.17 5.87
CA ALA A 66 -2.71 17.16 4.98
C ALA A 66 -3.03 18.48 5.71
N ARG A 67 -3.51 18.40 6.96
CA ARG A 67 -3.77 19.58 7.81
C ARG A 67 -2.49 20.37 8.13
N LEU A 68 -1.38 19.67 8.37
CA LEU A 68 -0.08 20.29 8.72
C LEU A 68 0.71 20.76 7.51
N ALA A 69 0.47 20.20 6.32
CA ALA A 69 1.17 20.55 5.09
C ALA A 69 1.30 22.07 4.84
N PRO A 70 0.24 22.92 4.95
CA PRO A 70 0.39 24.36 4.75
C PRO A 70 1.32 25.02 5.78
N LYS A 71 1.22 24.66 7.07
CA LYS A 71 2.07 25.19 8.14
C LYS A 71 3.54 24.78 7.96
N LEU A 72 3.76 23.52 7.56
CA LEU A 72 5.10 23.01 7.25
C LEU A 72 5.71 23.74 6.05
N ARG A 73 4.92 24.05 5.01
CA ARG A 73 5.37 24.84 3.87
C ARG A 73 5.74 26.26 4.26
N GLU A 74 4.97 26.89 5.14
CA GLU A 74 5.29 28.22 5.64
C GLU A 74 6.63 28.24 6.40
N LEU A 75 6.86 27.26 7.27
CA LEU A 75 8.14 27.07 7.96
C LEU A 75 9.30 26.87 6.96
N GLN A 76 9.11 26.03 5.94
CA GLN A 76 10.10 25.82 4.87
C GLN A 76 10.45 27.11 4.14
N ARG A 77 9.45 27.95 3.82
CA ARG A 77 9.67 29.26 3.18
C ARG A 77 10.42 30.23 4.11
N ARG A 78 10.01 30.34 5.38
CA ARG A 78 10.60 31.26 6.37
C ARG A 78 12.05 30.89 6.74
N HIS A 79 12.36 29.59 6.83
CA HIS A 79 13.65 29.10 7.30
C HIS A 79 14.47 28.39 6.21
N LYS A 80 14.21 28.65 4.92
CA LYS A 80 14.94 28.05 3.77
C LYS A 80 16.45 28.13 3.89
N LYS A 81 16.97 29.21 4.49
CA LYS A 81 18.41 29.47 4.66
C LYS A 81 18.99 28.96 5.99
N ASN A 82 18.17 28.39 6.88
CA ASN A 82 18.61 27.91 8.19
C ASN A 82 18.01 26.53 8.49
N PRO A 83 18.68 25.44 8.05
CA PRO A 83 18.15 24.07 8.17
C PRO A 83 18.00 23.61 9.62
N GLU A 84 18.90 24.03 10.52
CA GLU A 84 18.80 23.68 11.95
C GLU A 84 17.55 24.29 12.58
N ARG A 85 17.28 25.57 12.31
CA ARG A 85 16.07 26.24 12.80
C ARG A 85 14.82 25.63 12.17
N LEU A 86 14.83 25.33 10.87
CA LEU A 86 13.74 24.64 10.20
C LEU A 86 13.39 23.31 10.87
N GLN A 87 14.39 22.50 11.21
CA GLN A 87 14.18 21.21 11.87
C GLN A 87 13.56 21.38 13.27
N ARG A 88 14.07 22.33 14.07
CA ARG A 88 13.55 22.61 15.42
C ARG A 88 12.10 23.09 15.39
N GLU A 89 11.78 24.06 14.55
CA GLU A 89 10.44 24.62 14.42
C GLU A 89 9.45 23.59 13.86
N THR A 90 9.89 22.76 12.91
CA THR A 90 9.09 21.64 12.39
C THR A 90 8.72 20.67 13.50
N LEU A 91 9.69 20.29 14.34
CA LEU A 91 9.44 19.38 15.45
C LEU A 91 8.57 20.02 16.54
N ALA A 92 8.76 21.32 16.81
CA ALA A 92 7.91 22.08 17.72
C ALA A 92 6.44 22.12 17.24
N LEU A 93 6.22 22.32 15.93
CA LEU A 93 4.88 22.25 15.33
C LEU A 93 4.24 20.86 15.51
N TYR A 94 4.98 19.78 15.24
CA TYR A 94 4.47 18.42 15.46
C TYR A 94 4.08 18.19 16.93
N ARG A 95 4.90 18.65 17.89
CA ARG A 95 4.60 18.56 19.32
C ARG A 95 3.38 19.38 19.73
N ALA A 96 3.28 20.64 19.26
CA ALA A 96 2.16 21.52 19.55
C ALA A 96 0.83 20.95 19.05
N GLU A 97 0.88 20.20 17.94
CA GLU A 97 -0.28 19.53 17.33
C GLU A 97 -0.51 18.10 17.87
N ASN A 98 0.23 17.71 18.92
CA ASN A 98 0.18 16.38 19.55
C ASN A 98 0.29 15.23 18.54
N THR A 99 1.17 15.38 17.55
CA THR A 99 1.39 14.40 16.49
C THR A 99 2.88 14.14 16.28
N SER A 100 3.20 13.08 15.53
CA SER A 100 4.56 12.64 15.25
C SER A 100 4.79 12.52 13.75
N PRO A 101 5.99 12.86 13.23
CA PRO A 101 6.35 12.60 11.83
C PRO A 101 6.23 11.11 11.47
N PHE A 102 6.41 10.23 12.46
CA PHE A 102 6.40 8.78 12.31
C PHE A 102 5.02 8.14 12.53
N ALA A 103 3.99 8.92 12.90
CA ALA A 103 2.65 8.37 13.17
C ALA A 103 2.06 7.61 11.96
N GLY A 104 2.47 7.94 10.73
CA GLY A 104 2.01 7.27 9.52
C GLY A 104 2.83 6.04 9.08
N MET A 105 3.98 5.74 9.70
CA MET A 105 4.78 4.54 9.34
C MET A 105 4.48 3.34 10.23
N LEU A 106 4.06 3.57 11.48
CA LEU A 106 3.69 2.50 12.41
C LEU A 106 2.64 1.52 11.85
N PRO A 107 1.58 1.98 11.15
CA PRO A 107 0.60 1.08 10.56
C PRO A 107 1.18 0.22 9.41
N VAL A 108 2.13 0.75 8.65
CA VAL A 108 2.79 0.02 7.56
C VAL A 108 3.67 -1.10 8.12
N LEU A 109 4.41 -0.82 9.19
CA LEU A 109 5.24 -1.81 9.87
C LEU A 109 4.40 -2.93 10.49
N ALA A 110 3.26 -2.61 11.08
CA ALA A 110 2.35 -3.62 11.64
C ALA A 110 1.77 -4.55 10.56
N GLN A 111 1.57 -4.06 9.34
CA GLN A 111 1.00 -4.84 8.24
C GLN A 111 2.05 -5.69 7.49
N ALA A 112 3.33 -5.29 7.51
CA ALA A 112 4.39 -5.93 6.73
C ALA A 112 4.54 -7.45 6.98
N PRO A 113 4.47 -7.98 8.23
CA PRO A 113 4.58 -9.42 8.47
C PRO A 113 3.49 -10.22 7.75
N ILE A 114 2.24 -9.76 7.85
CA ILE A 114 1.07 -10.44 7.29
C ILE A 114 1.14 -10.48 5.76
N VAL A 115 1.52 -9.35 5.14
CA VAL A 115 1.71 -9.28 3.69
C VAL A 115 2.88 -10.16 3.25
N GLY A 116 3.97 -10.20 4.02
CA GLY A 116 5.13 -11.05 3.74
C GLY A 116 4.76 -12.53 3.71
N ILE A 117 3.94 -12.99 4.65
CA ILE A 117 3.45 -14.38 4.70
C ILE A 117 2.64 -14.73 3.45
N LEU A 118 1.62 -13.92 3.13
CA LEU A 118 0.77 -14.16 1.96
C LEU A 118 1.56 -14.12 0.65
N TYR A 119 2.45 -13.15 0.52
CA TYR A 119 3.28 -13.02 -0.67
C TYR A 119 4.21 -14.22 -0.86
N THR A 120 4.78 -14.75 0.22
CA THR A 120 5.58 -15.98 0.19
C THR A 120 4.74 -17.18 -0.25
N LEU A 121 3.51 -17.33 0.24
CA LEU A 121 2.61 -18.43 -0.14
C LEU A 121 2.27 -18.45 -1.63
N PHE A 122 2.22 -17.29 -2.29
CA PHE A 122 1.80 -17.20 -3.69
C PHE A 122 2.95 -17.18 -4.69
N ILE A 123 4.20 -17.22 -4.21
CA ILE A 123 5.40 -17.13 -5.05
C ILE A 123 6.34 -18.30 -4.84
N ARG A 124 6.47 -18.81 -3.61
CA ARG A 124 7.36 -19.94 -3.37
C ARG A 124 6.72 -21.24 -3.84
N THR A 125 7.50 -22.01 -4.58
CA THR A 125 7.16 -23.36 -5.03
C THR A 125 7.25 -24.39 -3.91
N GLU A 126 7.90 -24.04 -2.79
CA GLU A 126 8.04 -24.88 -1.61
C GLU A 126 7.72 -24.08 -0.35
N ILE A 127 6.95 -24.69 0.56
CA ILE A 127 6.54 -24.12 1.84
C ILE A 127 6.96 -25.12 2.92
N ALA A 128 7.71 -24.67 3.93
CA ALA A 128 8.11 -25.52 5.07
C ALA A 128 8.72 -26.89 4.70
N GLY A 129 9.37 -27.00 3.54
CA GLY A 129 10.03 -28.23 3.06
C GLY A 129 9.17 -29.17 2.23
N HIS A 130 7.93 -28.78 1.87
CA HIS A 130 7.06 -29.54 0.96
C HIS A 130 6.59 -28.72 -0.25
N PRO A 131 6.22 -29.37 -1.37
CA PRO A 131 5.77 -28.68 -2.57
C PRO A 131 4.48 -27.90 -2.36
N ASN A 132 4.43 -26.69 -2.90
CA ASN A 132 3.24 -25.85 -2.87
C ASN A 132 2.27 -26.25 -3.98
N GLU A 133 1.35 -27.17 -3.68
CA GLU A 133 0.38 -27.69 -4.65
C GLU A 133 -0.61 -26.63 -5.13
N LEU A 134 -0.85 -25.55 -4.36
CA LEU A 134 -1.72 -24.45 -4.80
C LEU A 134 -1.29 -23.83 -6.12
N LEU A 135 0.02 -23.82 -6.40
CA LEU A 135 0.57 -23.23 -7.63
C LEU A 135 0.47 -24.17 -8.85
N THR A 136 0.13 -25.44 -8.65
CA THR A 136 -0.04 -26.41 -9.75
C THR A 136 -1.45 -26.36 -10.34
N HIS A 137 -2.42 -25.83 -9.57
CA HIS A 137 -3.78 -25.58 -10.06
C HIS A 137 -3.84 -24.47 -11.10
N ASP A 138 -4.95 -24.40 -11.82
CA ASP A 138 -5.22 -23.41 -12.85
C ASP A 138 -6.39 -22.49 -12.50
N LEU A 139 -6.44 -21.35 -13.18
CA LEU A 139 -7.60 -20.47 -13.22
C LEU A 139 -8.04 -20.36 -14.67
N PHE A 140 -9.17 -20.97 -15.02
CA PHE A 140 -9.71 -20.98 -16.39
C PHE A 140 -8.67 -21.46 -17.43
N GLY A 141 -7.86 -22.48 -17.11
CA GLY A 141 -6.81 -23.02 -17.98
C GLY A 141 -5.46 -22.27 -17.91
N ALA A 142 -5.34 -21.23 -17.10
CA ALA A 142 -4.06 -20.54 -16.85
C ALA A 142 -3.41 -21.01 -15.53
N PRO A 143 -2.20 -21.60 -15.54
CA PRO A 143 -1.57 -22.12 -14.31
C PRO A 143 -1.27 -21.02 -13.29
N LEU A 144 -1.61 -21.26 -12.02
CA LEU A 144 -1.45 -20.30 -10.93
C LEU A 144 0.02 -19.99 -10.60
N GLY A 145 0.92 -20.95 -10.83
CA GLY A 145 2.36 -20.81 -10.61
C GLY A 145 3.14 -20.11 -11.73
N THR A 146 2.50 -19.77 -12.85
CA THR A 146 3.18 -19.18 -14.02
C THR A 146 3.00 -17.67 -14.08
N SER A 147 4.01 -16.93 -14.54
CA SER A 147 3.91 -15.48 -14.81
C SER A 147 3.70 -15.21 -16.31
N LEU A 148 3.07 -14.09 -16.65
CA LEU A 148 2.83 -13.74 -18.06
C LEU A 148 4.14 -13.63 -18.84
N VAL A 149 5.14 -12.98 -18.23
CA VAL A 149 6.45 -12.77 -18.84
C VAL A 149 7.16 -14.11 -19.05
N SER A 150 7.18 -15.00 -18.06
CA SER A 150 7.83 -16.31 -18.23
C SER A 150 7.12 -17.16 -19.26
N ALA A 151 5.78 -17.15 -19.30
CA ALA A 151 5.00 -17.88 -20.29
C ALA A 151 5.26 -17.37 -21.72
N LEU A 152 5.34 -16.04 -21.89
CA LEU A 152 5.55 -15.39 -23.17
C LEU A 152 6.94 -15.72 -23.74
N PHE A 153 8.00 -15.53 -22.95
CA PHE A 153 9.37 -15.77 -23.42
C PHE A 153 9.76 -17.25 -23.40
N GLY A 154 9.10 -18.06 -22.56
CA GLY A 154 9.28 -19.51 -22.50
C GLY A 154 8.50 -20.28 -23.57
N GLY A 155 7.65 -19.62 -24.35
CA GLY A 155 6.83 -20.25 -25.39
C GLY A 155 5.71 -21.16 -24.85
N THR A 156 5.37 -21.04 -23.57
CA THR A 156 4.34 -21.85 -22.89
C THR A 156 3.01 -21.09 -22.72
N ALA A 157 2.93 -19.84 -23.19
CA ALA A 157 1.72 -19.05 -23.12
C ALA A 157 0.60 -19.63 -23.99
N THR A 158 -0.52 -19.95 -23.35
CA THR A 158 -1.74 -20.40 -24.01
C THR A 158 -2.71 -19.22 -24.23
N PRO A 159 -3.73 -19.35 -25.11
CA PRO A 159 -4.79 -18.34 -25.22
C PRO A 159 -5.48 -18.06 -23.89
N ALA A 160 -5.66 -19.07 -23.04
CA ALA A 160 -6.20 -18.93 -21.70
C ALA A 160 -5.32 -18.05 -20.82
N THR A 161 -3.99 -18.27 -20.83
CA THR A 161 -3.03 -17.43 -20.11
C THR A 161 -3.15 -15.96 -20.51
N PHE A 162 -3.18 -15.66 -21.81
CA PHE A 162 -3.32 -14.27 -22.27
C PHE A 162 -4.65 -13.64 -21.87
N LEU A 163 -5.75 -14.39 -21.94
CA LEU A 163 -7.08 -13.90 -21.55
C LEU A 163 -7.12 -13.57 -20.07
N VAL A 164 -6.70 -14.51 -19.20
CA VAL A 164 -6.76 -14.35 -17.75
C VAL A 164 -5.86 -13.20 -17.29
N PHE A 165 -4.59 -13.17 -17.74
CA PHE A 165 -3.70 -12.05 -17.43
C PHE A 165 -4.19 -10.74 -18.03
N GLY A 166 -4.76 -10.76 -19.24
CA GLY A 166 -5.32 -9.57 -19.89
C GLY A 166 -6.44 -8.94 -19.07
N VAL A 167 -7.37 -9.76 -18.54
CA VAL A 167 -8.44 -9.29 -17.64
C VAL A 167 -7.86 -8.73 -16.34
N ILE A 168 -6.91 -9.44 -15.72
CA ILE A 168 -6.25 -9.00 -14.48
C ILE A 168 -5.58 -7.64 -14.67
N LEU A 169 -4.75 -7.50 -15.72
CA LEU A 169 -4.05 -6.27 -16.01
C LEU A 169 -5.01 -5.13 -16.36
N ALA A 170 -6.07 -5.41 -17.11
CA ALA A 170 -7.11 -4.41 -17.40
C ALA A 170 -7.77 -3.88 -16.12
N VAL A 171 -8.12 -4.77 -15.18
CA VAL A 171 -8.66 -4.39 -13.86
C VAL A 171 -7.64 -3.56 -13.09
N MET A 172 -6.38 -3.98 -13.01
CA MET A 172 -5.35 -3.23 -12.29
C MET A 172 -5.08 -1.85 -12.90
N ILE A 173 -5.06 -1.74 -14.23
CA ILE A 173 -4.92 -0.46 -14.95
C ILE A 173 -6.13 0.43 -14.68
N ALA A 174 -7.35 -0.11 -14.71
CA ALA A 174 -8.55 0.64 -14.39
C ALA A 174 -8.52 1.17 -12.95
N VAL A 175 -8.13 0.33 -11.98
CA VAL A 175 -7.95 0.73 -10.57
C VAL A 175 -6.87 1.80 -10.44
N ALA A 176 -5.73 1.66 -11.12
CA ALA A 176 -4.66 2.64 -11.12
C ALA A 176 -5.12 3.98 -11.70
N GLU A 177 -5.88 3.96 -12.79
CA GLU A 177 -6.45 5.15 -13.43
C GLU A 177 -7.46 5.87 -12.52
N VAL A 178 -8.38 5.13 -11.91
CA VAL A 178 -9.33 5.70 -10.93
C VAL A 178 -8.57 6.26 -9.73
N THR A 179 -7.57 5.53 -9.22
CA THR A 179 -6.75 5.99 -8.10
C THR A 179 -6.02 7.29 -8.45
N ARG A 180 -5.40 7.35 -9.62
CA ARG A 180 -4.71 8.55 -10.12
C ARG A 180 -5.64 9.74 -10.26
N ARG A 181 -6.87 9.52 -10.74
CA ARG A 181 -7.87 10.58 -10.93
C ARG A 181 -8.40 11.12 -9.59
N VAL A 182 -8.69 10.23 -8.65
CA VAL A 182 -9.32 10.56 -7.36
C VAL A 182 -8.29 11.04 -6.32
N PHE A 183 -7.08 10.50 -6.33
CA PHE A 183 -6.05 10.72 -5.31
C PHE A 183 -4.82 11.46 -5.88
N ARG A 184 -5.04 12.61 -6.53
CA ARG A 184 -3.95 13.45 -7.03
C ARG A 184 -3.06 13.93 -5.86
N PRO A 185 -1.72 13.80 -5.96
CA PRO A 185 -0.81 14.41 -4.99
C PRO A 185 -1.05 15.92 -4.90
N ALA A 186 -0.84 16.50 -3.72
CA ALA A 186 -0.93 17.95 -3.56
C ALA A 186 0.04 18.65 -4.52
N PRO A 187 -0.32 19.79 -5.12
CA PRO A 187 0.55 20.52 -6.02
C PRO A 187 1.93 20.75 -5.39
N VAL A 188 2.98 20.34 -6.10
CA VAL A 188 4.37 20.65 -5.76
C VAL A 188 4.60 22.11 -6.14
N GLU A 189 5.16 22.89 -5.22
CA GLU A 189 5.41 24.31 -5.43
C GLU A 189 6.37 24.55 -6.61
N SER A 190 6.10 25.57 -7.44
CA SER A 190 6.84 25.85 -8.68
C SER A 190 8.35 25.94 -8.49
N ASP A 191 8.81 26.42 -7.33
CA ASP A 191 10.23 26.62 -6.98
C ASP A 191 10.97 25.39 -6.43
N SER A 192 10.30 24.23 -6.30
CA SER A 192 10.96 22.99 -5.92
C SER A 192 11.50 22.28 -7.17
N PRO A 193 12.71 21.68 -7.17
CA PRO A 193 13.20 20.86 -8.29
C PRO A 193 12.28 19.67 -8.64
N LEU A 194 11.35 19.34 -7.74
CA LEU A 194 10.30 18.33 -7.91
C LEU A 194 9.05 18.83 -8.67
N SER A 195 8.99 20.10 -9.08
CA SER A 195 7.87 20.69 -9.82
C SER A 195 7.95 20.45 -11.34
N SER A 196 9.06 19.88 -11.82
CA SER A 196 9.25 19.64 -13.25
C SER A 196 8.11 18.77 -13.81
N PRO A 197 7.62 19.08 -15.03
CA PRO A 197 6.53 18.32 -15.64
C PRO A 197 6.85 16.83 -15.80
N THR A 198 8.13 16.49 -15.97
CA THR A 198 8.64 15.11 -16.01
C THR A 198 8.49 14.41 -14.65
N MET A 199 8.87 15.07 -13.55
CA MET A 199 8.72 14.51 -12.20
C MET A 199 7.25 14.28 -11.86
N LEU A 200 6.37 15.23 -12.17
CA LEU A 200 4.92 15.08 -11.95
C LEU A 200 4.33 13.91 -12.74
N ARG A 201 4.77 13.71 -13.99
CA ARG A 201 4.40 12.53 -14.80
C ARG A 201 4.89 11.24 -14.15
N MET A 202 6.15 11.19 -13.71
CA MET A 202 6.72 10.01 -13.03
C MET A 202 5.98 9.69 -11.73
N MET A 203 5.70 10.68 -10.88
CA MET A 203 4.92 10.48 -9.65
C MET A 203 3.52 9.94 -9.96
N SER A 204 2.91 10.39 -11.06
CA SER A 204 1.61 9.87 -11.49
C SER A 204 1.69 8.45 -12.05
N ALA A 205 2.82 8.06 -12.64
CA ALA A 205 3.07 6.73 -13.21
C ALA A 205 3.27 5.63 -12.15
N LEU A 206 3.62 6.01 -10.90
CA LEU A 206 3.86 5.06 -9.80
C LEU A 206 2.68 4.09 -9.57
N HIS A 207 1.44 4.52 -9.83
CA HIS A 207 0.27 3.67 -9.63
C HIS A 207 0.19 2.49 -10.61
N TYR A 208 0.73 2.65 -11.84
CA TYR A 208 0.74 1.56 -12.83
C TYR A 208 1.89 0.58 -12.62
N LEU A 209 2.87 0.93 -11.79
CA LEU A 209 4.01 0.04 -11.47
C LEU A 209 3.52 -1.31 -10.94
N THR A 210 2.46 -1.32 -10.14
CA THR A 210 1.86 -2.56 -9.61
C THR A 210 1.28 -3.45 -10.70
N ALA A 211 0.65 -2.88 -11.73
CA ALA A 211 0.13 -3.64 -12.88
C ALA A 211 1.27 -4.22 -13.72
N VAL A 212 2.34 -3.45 -13.95
CA VAL A 212 3.54 -3.95 -14.64
C VAL A 212 4.14 -5.12 -13.85
N PHE A 213 4.32 -4.94 -12.54
CA PHE A 213 4.87 -5.96 -11.66
C PHE A 213 4.04 -7.26 -11.66
N ALA A 214 2.71 -7.15 -11.74
CA ALA A 214 1.81 -8.30 -11.82
C ALA A 214 2.09 -9.22 -13.02
N ALA A 215 2.65 -8.70 -14.12
CA ALA A 215 3.04 -9.51 -15.28
C ALA A 215 4.30 -10.37 -15.04
N PHE A 216 5.13 -10.01 -14.05
CA PHE A 216 6.39 -10.71 -13.75
C PHE A 216 6.26 -11.75 -12.65
N VAL A 217 5.24 -11.63 -11.79
CA VAL A 217 4.98 -12.57 -10.69
C VAL A 217 4.04 -13.70 -11.12
N PRO A 218 4.03 -14.85 -10.42
CA PRO A 218 3.04 -15.90 -10.64
C PRO A 218 1.60 -15.39 -10.60
N LEU A 219 0.71 -16.03 -11.36
CA LEU A 219 -0.71 -15.68 -11.45
C LEU A 219 -1.40 -15.64 -10.07
N ALA A 220 -1.06 -16.55 -9.15
CA ALA A 220 -1.53 -16.52 -7.77
C ALA A 220 -1.21 -15.18 -7.07
N ALA A 221 0.03 -14.69 -7.23
CA ALA A 221 0.46 -13.42 -6.68
C ALA A 221 -0.18 -12.23 -7.42
N ALA A 222 -0.37 -12.32 -8.74
CA ALA A 222 -1.07 -11.30 -9.53
C ALA A 222 -2.53 -11.14 -9.09
N LEU A 223 -3.24 -12.24 -8.79
CA LEU A 223 -4.60 -12.23 -8.23
C LEU A 223 -4.61 -11.55 -6.85
N TYR A 224 -3.72 -11.96 -5.96
CA TYR A 224 -3.56 -11.33 -4.65
C TYR A 224 -3.34 -9.82 -4.76
N LEU A 225 -2.44 -9.38 -5.65
CA LEU A 225 -2.15 -7.97 -5.89
C LEU A 225 -3.38 -7.24 -6.43
N THR A 226 -4.13 -7.86 -7.34
CA THR A 226 -5.35 -7.29 -7.92
C THR A 226 -6.40 -7.04 -6.84
N VAL A 227 -6.72 -8.06 -6.03
CA VAL A 227 -7.66 -7.91 -4.91
C VAL A 227 -7.16 -6.85 -3.93
N THR A 228 -5.86 -6.83 -3.66
CA THR A 228 -5.20 -5.84 -2.80
C THR A 228 -5.40 -4.41 -3.30
N VAL A 229 -5.16 -4.12 -4.59
CA VAL A 229 -5.29 -2.75 -5.12
C VAL A 229 -6.75 -2.33 -5.22
N VAL A 230 -7.65 -3.25 -5.60
CA VAL A 230 -9.11 -3.01 -5.62
C VAL A 230 -9.61 -2.68 -4.22
N TRP A 231 -9.29 -3.53 -3.23
CA TRP A 231 -9.64 -3.29 -1.84
C TRP A 231 -9.10 -1.96 -1.35
N THR A 232 -7.83 -1.66 -1.63
CA THR A 232 -7.19 -0.41 -1.21
C THR A 232 -7.92 0.80 -1.79
N LEU A 233 -8.31 0.76 -3.07
CA LEU A 233 -9.09 1.82 -3.70
C LEU A 233 -10.45 1.99 -3.01
N VAL A 234 -11.19 0.91 -2.78
CA VAL A 234 -12.50 0.93 -2.11
C VAL A 234 -12.37 1.48 -0.70
N GLN A 235 -11.49 0.90 0.11
CA GLN A 235 -11.25 1.30 1.49
C GLN A 235 -10.83 2.78 1.57
N ARG A 236 -9.87 3.21 0.74
CA ARG A 236 -9.41 4.60 0.74
C ARG A 236 -10.50 5.57 0.31
N THR A 237 -11.36 5.18 -0.64
CA THR A 237 -12.49 6.00 -1.08
C THR A 237 -13.53 6.16 0.02
N ILE A 238 -13.86 5.08 0.74
CA ILE A 238 -14.78 5.11 1.89
C ILE A 238 -14.18 5.94 3.04
N LEU A 239 -12.91 5.70 3.39
CA LEU A 239 -12.25 6.39 4.49
C LEU A 239 -12.04 7.87 4.20
N ARG A 240 -11.78 8.28 2.96
CA ARG A 240 -11.72 9.71 2.62
C ARG A 240 -13.06 10.44 2.76
N ARG A 241 -14.18 9.75 2.56
CA ARG A 241 -15.51 10.31 2.85
C ARG A 241 -15.74 10.49 4.35
N ARG A 242 -15.21 9.59 5.18
CA ARG A 242 -15.32 9.64 6.65
C ARG A 242 -14.30 10.58 7.32
N PHE A 243 -13.10 10.66 6.76
CA PHE A 243 -11.98 11.49 7.24
C PHE A 243 -11.52 12.42 6.10
N PRO A 244 -12.30 13.47 5.78
CA PRO A 244 -11.97 14.39 4.70
C PRO A 244 -10.68 15.16 4.99
N LEU A 245 -9.87 15.36 3.95
CA LEU A 245 -8.66 16.18 4.03
C LEU A 245 -9.07 17.65 4.12
N THR A 246 -9.27 18.13 5.34
CA THR A 246 -9.60 19.55 5.57
C THR A 246 -8.32 20.35 5.38
N ALA A 247 -8.28 21.18 4.33
CA ALA A 247 -7.32 22.27 4.31
C ALA A 247 -7.64 23.16 5.51
N ALA A 248 -6.71 23.28 6.47
CA ALA A 248 -6.87 24.24 7.53
C ALA A 248 -7.17 25.59 6.87
N HIS A 249 -8.30 26.20 7.23
CA HIS A 249 -8.57 27.58 6.88
C HIS A 249 -7.32 28.35 7.31
N SER A 250 -6.78 29.15 6.38
CA SER A 250 -5.68 30.06 6.68
C SER A 250 -6.02 30.74 8.01
N PRO A 251 -5.19 30.64 9.06
CA PRO A 251 -5.33 31.57 10.16
C PRO A 251 -5.28 32.95 9.54
N GLU A 252 -6.18 33.86 9.94
CA GLU A 252 -6.03 35.26 9.60
C GLU A 252 -4.57 35.67 9.82
N PRO A 253 -3.97 36.46 8.92
CA PRO A 253 -2.60 36.92 9.06
C PRO A 253 -2.50 37.79 10.33
N GLY A 254 -2.18 37.15 11.48
CA GLY A 254 -2.11 37.85 12.76
C GLY A 254 -2.09 36.98 14.03
N ALA A 255 -2.52 35.71 14.01
CA ALA A 255 -2.69 34.94 15.26
C ALA A 255 -1.83 33.67 15.34
N LEU A 256 -0.51 33.84 15.44
CA LEU A 256 0.28 32.91 16.25
C LEU A 256 0.38 33.54 17.64
N PRO A 257 -0.09 32.91 18.72
CA PRO A 257 0.09 33.46 20.05
C PRO A 257 1.58 33.57 20.33
N SER A 258 2.09 34.80 20.38
CA SER A 258 3.39 35.14 20.95
C SER A 258 3.33 34.81 22.44
N ARG A 259 3.65 33.56 22.79
CA ARG A 259 3.94 33.15 24.16
C ARG A 259 5.39 32.65 24.23
N TYR A 260 6.31 33.56 23.93
CA TYR A 260 7.71 33.47 24.35
C TYR A 260 8.24 34.86 24.73
N ASP A 261 7.40 35.65 25.41
CA ASP A 261 7.86 36.83 26.13
C ASP A 261 7.32 36.77 27.56
N THR A 262 8.02 36.01 28.40
CA THR A 262 7.96 36.17 29.83
C THR A 262 9.36 36.00 30.39
N SER A 263 9.77 37.01 31.16
CA SER A 263 10.89 37.08 32.10
C SER A 263 12.30 37.09 31.53
N HIS A 264 12.80 38.28 31.17
CA HIS A 264 14.08 38.79 31.67
C HIS A 264 14.22 40.30 31.38
N GLN A 265 13.41 41.14 32.04
CA GLN A 265 13.72 42.56 32.23
C GLN A 265 12.81 43.18 33.29
N ARG A 266 13.07 42.83 34.56
CA ARG A 266 12.72 43.68 35.70
C ARG A 266 13.50 43.27 36.95
N ASN A 267 14.64 43.92 37.13
CA ASN A 267 15.19 44.46 38.39
C ASN A 267 16.57 45.03 38.00
N SER A 268 16.75 46.36 38.04
CA SER A 268 17.09 47.11 39.26
C SER A 268 18.48 46.74 39.74
#